data_AF-E4N6X1-F1
#
_entry.id   AF-E4N6X1-F1
#
_cell.length_a   1.000
_cell.length_b   1.000
_cell.length_c   1.000
_cell.angle_alpha   90.00
_cell.angle_beta   90.00
_cell.angle_gamma   90.00
#
_symmetry.space_group_name_H-M   'P 1'
#
loop_
_entity.id
_entity.type
_entity.pdbx_description
1 polymer ?
#
loop_
_entity_poly.entity_id
_entity_poly.type
_entity_poly.pdbx_seq_one_letter_code
_entity_poly.pdbx_strand_id
1 'polypeptide(L)'
;MTTATTAQQRLHHALDALGRTARPGPAVDGCGHCYTPAQLAALSGPPDLIPDRLLHSAAAKSPAHWTDFPTLYRRLAPRLLRQLTTRTLAVDGPLIAARLVAAAWTDWHRADLVRDVLDAWWPATLDDPAAPAEEVLATLAVATGTVTPWLTTWSATRTPTADRHLTRTLDSWLHDARLPDLHLGFHRELPVGPETVAWLLAQPEDRIGPEQRYWLELSLRG
;
A
#
# COMPACT_ATOMS: atom_id res chain seq x y z
N MET A 1 12.34 31.79 8.89
CA MET A 1 12.49 30.69 7.90
C MET A 1 11.80 29.47 8.46
N THR A 2 10.58 29.18 8.00
CA THR A 2 9.86 27.95 8.36
C THR A 2 10.52 26.81 7.59
N THR A 3 11.17 25.88 8.28
CA THR A 3 11.72 24.67 7.67
C THR A 3 10.58 23.89 7.02
N ALA A 4 10.66 23.65 5.71
CA ALA A 4 9.68 22.85 5.00
C ALA A 4 9.65 21.44 5.61
N THR A 5 8.46 20.96 5.97
CA THR A 5 8.27 19.60 6.50
C THR A 5 8.63 18.58 5.43
N THR A 6 9.51 17.63 5.75
CA THR A 6 9.93 16.57 4.81
C THR A 6 8.79 15.57 4.56
N ALA A 7 8.86 14.80 3.47
CA ALA A 7 7.86 13.76 3.19
C ALA A 7 7.75 12.74 4.35
N GLN A 8 8.89 12.35 4.92
CA GLN A 8 8.93 11.44 6.07
C GLN A 8 8.24 12.02 7.32
N GLN A 9 8.41 13.32 7.59
CA GLN A 9 7.74 13.98 8.70
C GLN A 9 6.22 14.06 8.48
N ARG A 10 5.76 14.30 7.25
CA ARG A 10 4.32 14.28 6.91
C ARG A 10 3.73 12.88 7.13
N LEU A 11 4.42 11.84 6.68
CA LEU A 11 4.00 10.45 6.90
C LEU A 11 3.90 10.13 8.41
N HIS A 12 4.91 10.51 9.19
CA HIS A 12 4.88 10.31 10.64
C HIS A 12 3.69 11.00 11.31
N HIS A 13 3.43 12.26 10.95
CA HIS A 13 2.28 13.01 11.48
C HIS A 13 0.94 12.36 11.11
N ALA A 14 0.76 11.92 9.86
CA ALA A 14 -0.44 11.23 9.42
C ALA A 14 -0.65 9.91 10.19
N LEU A 15 0.42 9.12 10.37
CA LEU A 15 0.39 7.88 11.15
C LEU A 15 0.06 8.13 12.63
N ASP A 16 0.52 9.23 13.21
CA ASP A 16 0.20 9.60 14.59
C ASP A 16 -1.26 10.03 14.72
N ALA A 17 -1.78 10.79 13.74
CA ALA A 17 -3.18 11.18 13.69
C ALA A 17 -4.10 9.97 13.59
N LEU A 18 -3.80 9.03 12.69
CA LEU A 18 -4.53 7.77 12.57
C LEU A 18 -4.35 6.91 13.83
N GLY A 19 -3.15 6.83 14.39
CA GLY A 19 -2.87 6.06 15.62
C GLY A 19 -3.73 6.48 16.81
N ARG A 20 -4.04 7.78 16.93
CA ARG A 20 -4.90 8.32 18.00
C ARG A 20 -6.35 7.80 17.94
N THR A 21 -6.79 7.21 16.83
CA THR A 21 -8.13 6.61 16.71
C THR A 21 -8.20 5.18 17.26
N ALA A 22 -7.07 4.54 17.57
CA ALA A 22 -7.04 3.18 18.09
C ALA A 22 -7.73 3.10 19.46
N ARG A 23 -8.73 2.22 19.58
CA ARG A 23 -9.51 1.99 20.79
C ARG A 23 -9.89 0.50 20.88
N PRO A 24 -10.17 -0.03 22.08
CA PRO A 24 -10.84 -1.33 22.22
C PRO A 24 -12.13 -1.36 21.39
N GLY A 25 -12.49 -2.56 20.90
CA GLY A 25 -13.65 -2.76 20.04
C GLY A 25 -14.69 -3.67 20.67
N PRO A 26 -15.76 -4.00 19.93
CA PRO A 26 -16.64 -5.10 20.32
C PRO A 26 -15.86 -6.42 20.39
N ALA A 27 -16.46 -7.41 21.06
CA ALA A 27 -15.93 -8.76 21.06
C ALA A 27 -15.74 -9.26 19.62
N VAL A 28 -14.54 -9.75 19.34
CA VAL A 28 -14.18 -10.35 18.05
C VAL A 28 -14.58 -11.82 18.09
N ASP A 29 -15.30 -12.22 17.06
CA ASP A 29 -15.67 -13.61 16.80
C ASP A 29 -15.21 -14.03 15.39
N GLY A 30 -14.95 -15.32 15.22
CA GLY A 30 -14.41 -15.86 13.98
C GLY A 30 -14.07 -17.34 14.06
N CYS A 31 -13.21 -17.80 13.14
CA CYS A 31 -12.89 -19.21 12.98
C CYS A 31 -12.18 -19.79 14.23
N GLY A 32 -12.90 -20.59 15.02
CA GLY A 32 -12.38 -21.29 16.20
C GLY A 32 -11.36 -22.38 15.91
N HIS A 33 -11.17 -22.75 14.63
CA HIS A 33 -10.08 -23.66 14.22
C HIS A 33 -8.76 -22.92 13.95
N CYS A 34 -8.84 -21.63 13.61
CA CYS A 34 -7.66 -20.79 13.35
C CYS A 34 -7.22 -19.99 14.58
N TYR A 35 -8.15 -19.65 15.46
CA TYR A 35 -7.91 -18.83 16.63
C TYR A 35 -8.48 -19.48 17.89
N THR A 36 -7.67 -19.49 18.94
CA THR A 36 -8.13 -19.89 20.27
C THR A 36 -9.04 -18.82 20.87
N PRO A 37 -9.91 -19.17 21.85
CA PRO A 37 -10.71 -18.17 22.57
C PRO A 37 -9.86 -17.05 23.18
N ALA A 38 -8.66 -17.36 23.67
CA ALA A 38 -7.74 -16.36 24.22
C ALA A 38 -7.20 -15.41 23.14
N GLN A 39 -6.95 -15.90 21.92
CA GLN A 39 -6.54 -15.04 20.80
C GLN A 39 -7.66 -14.13 20.32
N LEU A 40 -8.90 -14.64 20.24
CA LEU A 40 -10.06 -13.81 19.91
C LEU A 40 -10.33 -12.74 20.99
N ALA A 41 -10.18 -13.11 22.26
CA ALA A 41 -10.25 -12.17 23.38
C ALA A 41 -9.14 -11.10 23.30
N ALA A 42 -7.89 -11.50 22.98
CA ALA A 42 -6.79 -10.56 22.79
C ALA A 42 -7.05 -9.60 21.62
N LEU A 43 -7.56 -10.11 20.48
CA LEU A 43 -7.97 -9.28 19.35
C LEU A 43 -9.07 -8.30 19.75
N SER A 44 -9.96 -8.64 20.68
CA SER A 44 -11.03 -7.75 21.18
C SER A 44 -10.50 -6.59 22.03
N GLY A 45 -9.30 -6.73 22.62
CA GLY A 45 -8.68 -5.76 23.50
C GLY A 45 -8.13 -4.50 22.82
N PRO A 46 -7.37 -3.68 23.58
CA PRO A 46 -6.65 -2.53 23.05
C PRO A 46 -5.69 -2.92 21.92
N PRO A 47 -5.74 -2.27 20.73
CA PRO A 47 -4.93 -2.66 19.58
C PRO A 47 -3.42 -2.64 19.80
N ASP A 48 -2.93 -1.80 20.72
CA ASP A 48 -1.53 -1.68 21.13
C ASP A 48 -1.04 -2.86 21.98
N LEU A 49 -1.95 -3.55 22.69
CA LEU A 49 -1.62 -4.73 23.49
C LEU A 49 -1.68 -6.05 22.70
N ILE A 50 -2.15 -6.02 21.45
CA ILE A 50 -2.18 -7.21 20.59
C ILE A 50 -0.73 -7.64 20.26
N PRO A 51 -0.34 -8.90 20.47
CA PRO A 51 0.98 -9.37 20.05
C PRO A 51 1.17 -9.29 18.53
N ASP A 52 2.35 -8.89 18.05
CA ASP A 52 2.60 -8.70 16.61
C ASP A 52 2.30 -9.95 15.78
N ARG A 53 2.72 -11.13 16.26
CA ARG A 53 2.42 -12.40 15.59
C ARG A 53 0.92 -12.63 15.40
N LEU A 54 0.10 -12.23 16.38
CA LEU A 54 -1.35 -12.35 16.30
C LEU A 54 -1.94 -11.31 15.35
N LEU A 55 -1.42 -10.07 15.39
CA LEU A 55 -1.80 -9.00 14.46
C LEU A 55 -1.50 -9.38 13.01
N HIS A 56 -0.29 -9.85 12.71
CA HIS A 56 0.15 -10.25 11.36
C HIS A 56 -0.68 -11.42 10.85
N SER A 57 -0.93 -12.41 11.72
CA SER A 57 -1.82 -13.52 11.41
C SER A 57 -3.22 -13.02 11.05
N ALA A 58 -3.82 -12.17 11.89
CA ALA A 58 -5.16 -11.63 11.64
C ALA A 58 -5.23 -10.80 10.36
N ALA A 59 -4.18 -10.01 10.07
CA ALA A 59 -4.08 -9.17 8.90
C ALA A 59 -4.07 -9.98 7.59
N ALA A 60 -3.38 -11.12 7.59
CA ALA A 60 -3.27 -11.98 6.41
C ALA A 60 -4.51 -12.83 6.14
N LYS A 61 -5.31 -13.18 7.17
CA LYS A 61 -6.47 -14.07 7.02
C LYS A 61 -7.57 -13.49 6.13
N SER A 62 -8.23 -14.39 5.40
CA SER A 62 -9.39 -14.07 4.55
C SER A 62 -10.53 -13.44 5.36
N PRO A 63 -11.30 -12.47 4.81
CA PRO A 63 -12.44 -11.86 5.48
C PRO A 63 -13.45 -12.87 6.01
N ALA A 64 -13.62 -13.99 5.29
CA ALA A 64 -14.54 -15.07 5.66
C ALA A 64 -14.17 -15.80 6.97
N HIS A 65 -13.00 -15.53 7.56
CA HIS A 65 -12.63 -16.09 8.87
C HIS A 65 -13.26 -15.34 10.04
N TRP A 66 -13.95 -14.22 9.80
CA TRP A 66 -14.42 -13.31 10.84
C TRP A 66 -15.91 -13.06 10.70
N THR A 67 -16.61 -12.98 11.82
CA THR A 67 -18.04 -12.66 11.84
C THR A 67 -18.31 -11.22 11.39
N ASP A 68 -17.45 -10.29 11.81
CA ASP A 68 -17.47 -8.88 11.38
C ASP A 68 -16.06 -8.40 11.00
N PHE A 69 -15.64 -8.76 9.79
CA PHE A 69 -14.34 -8.38 9.24
C PHE A 69 -14.16 -6.86 9.11
N PRO A 70 -15.10 -6.07 8.56
CA PRO A 70 -14.91 -4.63 8.42
C PRO A 70 -14.63 -3.92 9.74
N THR A 71 -15.38 -4.24 10.81
CA THR A 71 -15.15 -3.64 12.12
C THR A 71 -13.80 -4.04 12.71
N LEU A 72 -13.43 -5.33 12.63
CA LEU A 72 -12.13 -5.79 13.09
C LEU A 72 -10.99 -5.07 12.35
N TYR A 73 -11.03 -5.09 11.01
CA TYR A 73 -9.90 -4.65 10.20
C TYR A 73 -9.70 -3.13 10.28
N ARG A 74 -10.78 -2.33 10.23
CA ARG A 74 -10.70 -0.87 10.42
C ARG A 74 -10.07 -0.50 11.77
N ARG A 75 -10.36 -1.27 12.83
CA ARG A 75 -9.77 -1.05 14.15
C ARG A 75 -8.28 -1.39 14.21
N LEU A 76 -7.83 -2.41 13.47
CA LEU A 76 -6.42 -2.78 13.38
C LEU A 76 -5.62 -1.91 12.40
N ALA A 77 -6.29 -1.28 11.43
CA ALA A 77 -5.68 -0.50 10.36
C ALA A 77 -4.62 0.53 10.83
N PRO A 78 -4.80 1.30 11.93
CA PRO A 78 -3.76 2.21 12.39
C PRO A 78 -2.42 1.53 12.68
N ARG A 79 -2.45 0.35 13.32
CA ARG A 79 -1.22 -0.40 13.64
C ARG A 79 -0.66 -1.12 12.42
N LEU A 80 -1.53 -1.64 11.56
CA LEU A 80 -1.12 -2.29 10.30
C LEU A 80 -0.43 -1.31 9.35
N LEU A 81 -1.02 -0.14 9.11
CA LEU A 81 -0.44 0.89 8.26
C LEU A 81 0.88 1.44 8.82
N ARG A 82 0.98 1.58 10.15
CA ARG A 82 2.26 1.93 10.78
C ARG A 82 3.32 0.86 10.53
N GLN A 83 3.02 -0.41 10.79
CA GLN A 83 4.00 -1.47 10.59
C GLN A 83 4.36 -1.69 9.12
N LEU A 84 3.41 -1.49 8.21
CA LEU A 84 3.61 -1.59 6.77
C LEU A 84 4.55 -0.49 6.28
N THR A 85 4.25 0.77 6.62
CA THR A 85 5.06 1.94 6.21
C THR A 85 6.47 1.94 6.83
N THR A 86 6.66 1.33 8.01
CA THR A 86 7.98 1.16 8.63
C THR A 86 8.66 -0.18 8.30
N ARG A 87 8.09 -0.97 7.36
CA ARG A 87 8.66 -2.25 6.90
C ARG A 87 8.89 -3.28 8.02
N THR A 88 8.02 -3.29 9.02
CA THR A 88 8.04 -4.23 10.16
C THR A 88 6.87 -5.23 10.12
N LEU A 89 5.92 -5.04 9.21
CA LEU A 89 4.82 -5.96 8.99
C LEU A 89 5.31 -7.17 8.17
N ALA A 90 5.08 -8.39 8.66
CA ALA A 90 5.40 -9.62 7.92
C ALA A 90 4.23 -10.08 7.02
N VAL A 91 3.61 -9.12 6.32
CA VAL A 91 2.47 -9.33 5.41
C VAL A 91 2.62 -8.35 4.25
N ASP A 92 2.46 -8.84 3.03
CA ASP A 92 2.65 -8.05 1.80
C ASP A 92 1.70 -6.85 1.74
N GLY A 93 2.23 -5.69 1.33
CA GLY A 93 1.44 -4.47 1.18
C GLY A 93 0.20 -4.64 0.29
N PRO A 94 0.29 -5.26 -0.90
CA PRO A 94 -0.85 -5.52 -1.76
C PRO A 94 -1.96 -6.35 -1.11
N LEU A 95 -1.61 -7.27 -0.18
CA LEU A 95 -2.61 -8.01 0.57
C LEU A 95 -3.32 -7.11 1.58
N ILE A 96 -2.58 -6.22 2.26
CA ILE A 96 -3.17 -5.22 3.16
C ILE A 96 -4.11 -4.27 2.41
N ALA A 97 -3.75 -3.86 1.19
CA ALA A 97 -4.64 -3.06 0.34
C ALA A 97 -5.95 -3.78 0.03
N ALA A 98 -5.89 -5.04 -0.42
CA ALA A 98 -7.07 -5.87 -0.68
C ALA A 98 -7.95 -6.00 0.57
N ARG A 99 -7.33 -6.09 1.75
CA ARG A 99 -8.03 -6.21 3.04
C ARG A 99 -8.66 -4.88 3.49
N LEU A 100 -8.01 -3.74 3.26
CA LEU A 100 -8.62 -2.42 3.46
C LEU A 100 -9.86 -2.26 2.58
N VAL A 101 -9.77 -2.64 1.31
CA VAL A 101 -10.91 -2.61 0.37
C VAL A 101 -12.03 -3.52 0.85
N ALA A 102 -11.73 -4.77 1.23
CA ALA A 102 -12.72 -5.70 1.79
C ALA A 102 -13.33 -5.22 3.11
N ALA A 103 -12.62 -4.37 3.85
CA ALA A 103 -13.12 -3.72 5.05
C ALA A 103 -13.89 -2.42 4.74
N ALA A 104 -14.13 -2.10 3.47
CA ALA A 104 -14.77 -0.87 3.00
C ALA A 104 -14.20 0.36 3.72
N TRP A 105 -12.87 0.51 3.74
CA TRP A 105 -12.19 1.56 4.51
C TRP A 105 -12.67 2.97 4.14
N THR A 106 -13.15 3.18 2.91
CA THR A 106 -13.70 4.44 2.43
C THR A 106 -14.99 4.85 3.12
N ASP A 107 -15.75 3.89 3.65
CA ASP A 107 -17.00 4.13 4.37
C ASP A 107 -16.76 4.35 5.87
N TRP A 108 -15.51 4.25 6.31
CA TRP A 108 -15.15 4.52 7.69
C TRP A 108 -15.26 6.02 7.97
N HIS A 109 -15.84 6.40 9.12
CA HIS A 109 -15.89 7.79 9.61
C HIS A 109 -14.51 8.45 9.81
N ARG A 110 -13.40 7.72 9.65
CA ARG A 110 -12.01 8.21 9.65
C ARG A 110 -11.27 7.91 8.34
N ALA A 111 -12.00 7.71 7.24
CA ALA A 111 -11.40 7.44 5.93
C ALA A 111 -10.45 8.58 5.48
N ASP A 112 -10.70 9.81 5.91
CA ASP A 112 -9.81 10.96 5.75
C ASP A 112 -8.41 10.69 6.32
N LEU A 113 -8.31 10.17 7.54
CA LEU A 113 -7.01 9.89 8.17
C LEU A 113 -6.27 8.72 7.51
N VAL A 114 -7.01 7.74 6.97
CA VAL A 114 -6.39 6.67 6.16
C VAL A 114 -5.83 7.27 4.88
N ARG A 115 -6.61 8.11 4.21
CA ARG A 115 -6.20 8.78 2.97
C ARG A 115 -4.96 9.66 3.19
N ASP A 116 -4.91 10.43 4.28
CA ASP A 116 -3.73 11.22 4.65
C ASP A 116 -2.46 10.37 4.77
N VAL A 117 -2.57 9.15 5.32
CA VAL A 117 -1.44 8.22 5.41
C VAL A 117 -1.02 7.74 4.02
N LEU A 118 -1.97 7.32 3.18
CA LEU A 118 -1.67 6.84 1.82
C LEU A 118 -1.01 7.94 0.97
N ASP A 119 -1.56 9.16 1.02
CA ASP A 119 -1.07 10.33 0.30
C ASP A 119 0.33 10.75 0.77
N ALA A 120 0.60 10.68 2.08
CA ALA A 120 1.91 11.01 2.63
C ALA A 120 2.95 9.90 2.42
N TRP A 121 2.52 8.64 2.28
CA TRP A 121 3.41 7.50 2.11
C TRP A 121 4.14 7.54 0.78
N TRP A 122 3.44 7.87 -0.31
CA TRP A 122 4.05 7.81 -1.65
C TRP A 122 5.26 8.75 -1.82
N PRO A 123 5.19 10.06 -1.50
CA PRO A 123 6.36 10.92 -1.57
C PRO A 123 7.49 10.46 -0.65
N ALA A 124 7.19 9.92 0.54
CA ALA A 124 8.20 9.41 1.45
C ALA A 124 8.94 8.19 0.86
N THR A 125 8.21 7.33 0.15
CA THR A 125 8.79 6.21 -0.61
C THR A 125 9.68 6.68 -1.75
N LEU A 126 9.27 7.70 -2.50
CA LEU A 126 10.08 8.26 -3.60
C LEU A 126 11.36 8.95 -3.12
N ASP A 127 11.38 9.44 -1.87
CA ASP A 127 12.55 10.04 -1.22
C ASP A 127 13.49 8.99 -0.58
N ASP A 128 12.99 7.82 -0.15
CA ASP A 128 13.79 6.74 0.47
C ASP A 128 14.39 5.80 -0.59
N PRO A 129 15.73 5.77 -0.78
CA PRO A 129 16.38 4.90 -1.76
C PRO A 129 16.27 3.40 -1.47
N ALA A 130 15.90 3.01 -0.25
CA ALA A 130 15.73 1.62 0.17
C ALA A 130 14.25 1.18 0.15
N ALA A 131 13.31 2.06 -0.19
CA ALA A 131 11.90 1.70 -0.22
C ALA A 131 11.54 0.82 -1.44
N PRO A 132 10.65 -0.17 -1.28
CA PRO A 132 10.17 -1.00 -2.38
C PRO A 132 9.08 -0.27 -3.17
N ALA A 133 9.47 0.71 -4.01
CA ALA A 133 8.54 1.61 -4.67
C ALA A 133 7.45 0.92 -5.49
N GLU A 134 7.77 -0.19 -6.17
CA GLU A 134 6.79 -0.98 -6.93
C GLU A 134 5.70 -1.58 -6.04
N GLU A 135 6.09 -2.23 -4.93
CA GLU A 135 5.13 -2.82 -3.99
C GLU A 135 4.26 -1.73 -3.34
N VAL A 136 4.86 -0.59 -2.98
CA VAL A 136 4.12 0.55 -2.43
C VAL A 136 3.14 1.11 -3.46
N LEU A 137 3.55 1.30 -4.72
CA LEU A 137 2.64 1.75 -5.79
C LEU A 137 1.46 0.78 -5.93
N ALA A 138 1.72 -0.53 -6.00
CA ALA A 138 0.67 -1.55 -6.08
C ALA A 138 -0.29 -1.48 -4.89
N THR A 139 0.25 -1.33 -3.67
CA THR A 139 -0.52 -1.20 -2.44
C THR A 139 -1.45 0.02 -2.48
N LEU A 140 -0.90 1.19 -2.81
CA LEU A 140 -1.65 2.44 -2.87
C LEU A 140 -2.72 2.42 -3.96
N ALA A 141 -2.36 1.92 -5.15
CA ALA A 141 -3.26 1.84 -6.28
C ALA A 141 -4.45 0.93 -6.00
N VAL A 142 -4.21 -0.25 -5.43
CA VAL A 142 -5.29 -1.18 -5.05
C VAL A 142 -6.15 -0.60 -3.93
N ALA A 143 -5.54 -0.01 -2.90
CA ALA A 143 -6.29 0.56 -1.79
C ALA A 143 -7.23 1.69 -2.25
N THR A 144 -6.82 2.46 -3.26
CA THR A 144 -7.59 3.58 -3.80
C THR A 144 -8.40 3.27 -5.06
N GLY A 145 -8.21 2.09 -5.66
CA GLY A 145 -8.86 1.67 -6.90
C GLY A 145 -8.35 2.37 -8.16
N THR A 146 -7.22 3.07 -8.11
CA THR A 146 -6.65 3.80 -9.27
C THR A 146 -5.14 4.02 -9.12
N VAL A 147 -4.40 3.93 -10.23
CA VAL A 147 -2.95 4.18 -10.25
C VAL A 147 -2.61 5.65 -10.60
N THR A 148 -3.54 6.38 -11.22
CA THR A 148 -3.34 7.71 -11.80
C THR A 148 -2.71 8.75 -10.87
N PRO A 149 -3.21 8.99 -9.64
CA PRO A 149 -2.65 10.03 -8.78
C PRO A 149 -1.19 9.72 -8.36
N TRP A 150 -0.87 8.43 -8.24
CA TRP A 150 0.46 7.96 -7.85
C TRP A 150 1.46 8.11 -9.00
N LEU A 151 1.07 7.74 -10.22
CA LEU A 151 1.87 7.98 -11.43
C LEU A 151 2.08 9.47 -11.70
N THR A 152 1.05 10.30 -11.46
CA THR A 152 1.14 11.76 -11.58
C THR A 152 2.17 12.34 -10.60
N THR A 153 2.12 11.90 -9.33
CA THR A 153 3.09 12.30 -8.31
C THR A 153 4.51 11.83 -8.66
N TRP A 154 4.65 10.59 -9.17
CA TRP A 154 5.92 10.06 -9.63
C TRP A 154 6.47 10.90 -10.79
N SER A 155 5.61 11.27 -11.75
CA SER A 155 5.98 12.15 -12.86
C SER A 155 6.52 13.50 -12.40
N ALA A 156 5.87 14.12 -11.42
CA ALA A 156 6.27 15.41 -10.86
C ALA A 156 7.56 15.32 -10.01
N THR A 157 7.90 14.15 -9.46
CA THR A 157 9.05 13.98 -8.56
C THR A 157 10.31 13.64 -9.36
N ARG A 158 11.05 14.67 -9.79
CA ARG A 158 12.28 14.55 -10.59
C ARG A 158 13.53 14.56 -9.72
N THR A 159 13.69 13.52 -8.91
CA THR A 159 14.88 13.30 -8.07
C THR A 159 15.65 12.05 -8.51
N PRO A 160 16.97 11.97 -8.28
CA PRO A 160 17.74 10.77 -8.61
C PRO A 160 17.24 9.50 -7.90
N THR A 161 16.60 9.63 -6.73
CA THR A 161 15.99 8.50 -6.02
C THR A 161 14.72 8.04 -6.74
N ALA A 162 13.81 8.96 -7.06
CA ALA A 162 12.56 8.63 -7.75
C ALA A 162 12.80 8.05 -9.15
N ASP A 163 13.80 8.55 -9.88
CA ASP A 163 14.16 8.03 -11.21
C ASP A 163 14.78 6.64 -11.13
N ARG A 164 15.60 6.36 -10.10
CA ARG A 164 16.14 5.00 -9.85
C ARG A 164 15.03 4.00 -9.53
N HIS A 165 14.05 4.41 -8.73
CA HIS A 165 12.87 3.60 -8.46
C HIS A 165 12.12 3.30 -9.76
N LEU A 166 11.95 4.30 -10.62
CA LEU A 166 11.24 4.17 -11.89
C LEU A 166 11.93 3.16 -12.80
N THR A 167 13.26 3.24 -12.94
CA THR A 167 14.04 2.27 -13.70
C THR A 167 13.85 0.86 -13.17
N ARG A 168 13.99 0.64 -11.86
CA ARG A 168 13.85 -0.69 -11.25
C ARG A 168 12.46 -1.28 -11.42
N THR A 169 11.43 -0.47 -11.23
CA THR A 169 10.05 -0.90 -11.39
C THR A 169 9.74 -1.24 -12.85
N LEU A 170 10.25 -0.45 -13.81
CA LEU A 170 10.11 -0.75 -15.22
C LEU A 170 10.82 -2.05 -15.60
N ASP A 171 12.04 -2.26 -15.11
CA ASP A 171 12.80 -3.49 -15.34
C ASP A 171 12.04 -4.72 -14.80
N SER A 172 11.44 -4.63 -13.60
CA SER A 172 10.61 -5.71 -13.03
C SER A 172 9.38 -5.97 -13.88
N TRP A 173 8.65 -4.92 -14.29
CA TRP A 173 7.46 -5.10 -15.11
C TRP A 173 7.75 -5.70 -16.48
N LEU A 174 8.87 -5.30 -17.12
CA LEU A 174 9.30 -5.89 -18.39
C LEU A 174 9.73 -7.36 -18.24
N HIS A 175 10.19 -7.76 -17.04
CA HIS A 175 10.55 -9.14 -16.74
C HIS A 175 9.34 -10.02 -16.41
N ASP A 176 8.47 -9.54 -15.54
CA ASP A 176 7.43 -10.33 -14.88
C ASP A 176 6.05 -10.25 -15.57
N ALA A 177 5.86 -9.28 -16.47
CA ALA A 177 4.57 -9.04 -17.10
C ALA A 177 4.66 -8.56 -18.55
N ARG A 178 3.57 -8.79 -19.29
CA ARG A 178 3.28 -7.98 -20.48
C ARG A 178 2.68 -6.67 -20.01
N LEU A 179 3.36 -5.54 -20.25
CA LEU A 179 2.93 -4.22 -19.79
C LEU A 179 1.47 -3.87 -20.16
N PRO A 180 0.97 -4.17 -21.37
CA PRO A 180 -0.45 -3.95 -21.70
C PRO A 180 -1.43 -4.73 -20.82
N ASP A 181 -1.00 -5.87 -20.27
CA ASP A 181 -1.80 -6.75 -19.41
C ASP A 181 -1.41 -6.63 -17.92
N LEU A 182 -0.67 -5.57 -17.56
CA LEU A 182 -0.24 -5.36 -16.18
C LEU A 182 -1.45 -5.21 -15.26
N HIS A 183 -1.46 -6.03 -14.21
CA HIS A 183 -2.40 -5.95 -13.10
C HIS A 183 -1.63 -5.77 -11.80
N LEU A 184 -2.06 -4.82 -10.98
CA LEU A 184 -1.54 -4.62 -9.63
C LEU A 184 -2.44 -5.32 -8.62
N GLY A 185 -1.84 -5.64 -7.47
CA GLY A 185 -2.54 -6.24 -6.34
C GLY A 185 -2.18 -7.69 -6.08
N PHE A 186 -2.47 -8.14 -4.86
CA PHE A 186 -2.13 -9.48 -4.40
C PHE A 186 -2.89 -10.57 -5.18
N HIS A 187 -4.11 -10.27 -5.61
CA HIS A 187 -4.95 -11.13 -6.44
C HIS A 187 -4.95 -10.70 -7.90
N ARG A 188 -4.05 -9.77 -8.30
CA ARG A 188 -4.03 -9.15 -9.64
C ARG A 188 -5.37 -8.49 -10.00
N GLU A 189 -5.99 -7.85 -9.02
CA GLU A 189 -7.36 -7.34 -9.11
C GLU A 189 -7.48 -5.99 -9.82
N LEU A 190 -6.39 -5.20 -9.93
CA LEU A 190 -6.44 -3.87 -10.53
C LEU A 190 -5.74 -3.84 -11.90
N PRO A 191 -6.47 -3.87 -13.03
CA PRO A 191 -5.87 -3.70 -14.35
C PRO A 191 -5.36 -2.26 -14.53
N VAL A 192 -4.08 -2.11 -14.86
CA VAL A 192 -3.44 -0.78 -15.06
C VAL A 192 -2.64 -0.68 -16.35
N GLY A 193 -2.47 -1.77 -17.10
CA GLY A 193 -1.55 -1.85 -18.21
C GLY A 193 -1.63 -0.71 -19.23
N PRO A 194 -2.79 -0.43 -19.84
CA PRO A 194 -2.92 0.66 -20.82
C PRO A 194 -2.55 2.03 -20.26
N GLU A 195 -2.94 2.32 -19.02
CA GLU A 195 -2.64 3.58 -18.35
C GLU A 195 -1.15 3.71 -18.04
N THR A 196 -0.55 2.66 -17.48
CA THR A 196 0.89 2.60 -17.17
C THR A 196 1.73 2.73 -18.44
N VAL A 197 1.35 2.07 -19.54
CA VAL A 197 2.02 2.20 -20.84
C VAL A 197 1.95 3.64 -21.35
N ALA A 198 0.77 4.25 -21.35
CA ALA A 198 0.61 5.64 -21.79
C ALA A 198 1.47 6.60 -20.95
N TRP A 199 1.50 6.39 -19.63
CA TRP A 199 2.33 7.16 -18.70
C TRP A 199 3.83 6.97 -18.96
N LEU A 200 4.30 5.74 -19.17
CA LEU A 200 5.70 5.45 -19.49
C LEU A 200 6.14 6.12 -20.80
N LEU A 201 5.30 6.06 -21.83
CA LEU A 201 5.57 6.67 -23.12
C LEU A 201 5.66 8.21 -23.04
N ALA A 202 4.90 8.80 -22.13
CA ALA A 202 4.89 10.25 -21.86
C ALA A 202 6.07 10.74 -20.99
N GLN A 203 6.90 9.84 -20.43
CA GLN A 203 8.07 10.28 -19.67
C GLN A 203 9.13 10.93 -20.59
N PRO A 204 9.87 11.95 -20.11
CA PRO A 204 10.99 12.53 -20.85
C PRO A 204 12.05 11.49 -21.24
N GLU A 205 12.69 11.70 -22.39
CA GLU A 205 13.71 10.77 -22.94
C GLU A 205 14.92 10.57 -22.01
N ASP A 206 15.25 11.57 -21.20
CA ASP A 206 16.36 11.52 -20.24
C ASP A 206 16.04 10.77 -18.95
N ARG A 207 14.76 10.43 -18.74
CA ARG A 207 14.28 9.82 -17.49
C ARG A 207 14.33 8.30 -17.52
N ILE A 208 14.07 7.72 -18.68
CA ILE A 208 14.10 6.27 -18.92
C ILE A 208 15.30 6.02 -19.83
N GLY A 209 16.20 5.11 -19.43
CA GLY A 209 17.37 4.78 -20.23
C GLY A 209 16.99 4.26 -21.63
N PRO A 210 17.87 4.42 -22.63
CA PRO A 210 17.59 4.03 -24.01
C PRO A 210 17.31 2.53 -24.14
N GLU A 211 17.95 1.69 -23.31
CA GLU A 211 17.70 0.25 -23.27
C GLU A 211 16.27 -0.05 -22.78
N GLN A 212 15.86 0.53 -21.66
CA GLN A 212 14.49 0.35 -21.16
C GLN A 212 13.44 0.89 -22.14
N ARG A 213 13.73 2.01 -22.80
CA ARG A 213 12.85 2.56 -23.85
C ARG A 213 12.68 1.60 -25.01
N TYR A 214 13.77 0.98 -25.47
CA TYR A 214 13.74 -0.04 -26.52
C TYR A 214 12.89 -1.24 -26.11
N TRP A 215 13.09 -1.79 -24.90
CA TRP A 215 12.32 -2.93 -24.42
C TRP A 215 10.84 -2.60 -24.21
N LEU A 216 10.52 -1.40 -23.71
CA LEU A 216 9.16 -0.88 -23.64
C LEU A 216 8.51 -0.91 -25.01
N GLU A 217 9.11 -0.28 -26.01
CA GLU A 217 8.55 -0.23 -27.36
C GLU A 217 8.41 -1.62 -28.01
N LEU A 218 9.36 -2.52 -27.76
CA LEU A 218 9.29 -3.89 -28.25
C LEU A 218 8.12 -4.66 -27.62
N SER A 219 7.89 -4.48 -26.32
CA SER A 219 6.80 -5.12 -25.59
C SER A 219 5.39 -4.74 -26.10
N LEU A 220 5.29 -3.62 -26.81
CA LEU A 220 4.03 -3.11 -27.38
C LEU A 220 3.74 -3.65 -28.79
N ARG A 221 4.71 -4.31 -29.44
CA ARG A 221 4.60 -4.79 -30.84
C ARG A 221 4.16 -6.26 -30.96
N GLY A 222 4.00 -6.98 -29.85
CA GLY A 222 3.57 -8.39 -29.78
C GLY A 222 2.25 -8.57 -29.04
#